data_AF-A0A7X3TMJ9-F1
#
_entry.id   AF-A0A7X3TMJ9-F1
#
_cell.length_a   1.000
_cell.length_b   1.000
_cell.length_c   1.000
_cell.angle_alpha   90.00
_cell.angle_beta   90.00
_cell.angle_gamma   90.00
#
_symmetry.space_group_name_H-M   'P 1'
#
loop_
_entity.id
_entity.type
_entity.pdbx_description
1 polymer ?
#
loop_
_entity_poly.entity_id
_entity_poly.type
_entity_poly.pdbx_seq_one_letter_code
_entity_poly.pdbx_strand_id
1 'polypeptide(L)'
;MSIETIHQLSEKRKKWVETTRENDFEDGIKRFLTDLYPDNAHFIYELLQNAEDAKASEVQFVLNTDNIEFKHNGSQLFSISDVESITSIGNSPKKDDPTSIGKFGVGFKAVFAYTSTPEIKSGEYHFRIRDLVAPDTDGLVPR
;
A
#
# COMPACT_ATOMS: atom_id res chain seq x y z
N MET A 1 6.62 -12.01 16.65
CA MET A 1 6.70 -10.53 16.77
C MET A 1 5.99 -9.84 15.61
N SER A 2 6.32 -10.13 14.34
CA SER A 2 5.73 -9.44 13.18
C SER A 2 4.19 -9.51 13.08
N ILE A 3 3.58 -10.69 13.24
CA ILE A 3 2.13 -10.88 13.12
C ILE A 3 1.36 -10.15 14.23
N GLU A 4 1.84 -10.20 15.47
CA GLU A 4 1.19 -9.54 16.61
C GLU A 4 1.20 -8.01 16.44
N THR A 5 2.28 -7.45 15.91
CA THR A 5 2.35 -6.02 15.59
C THR A 5 1.43 -5.65 14.41
N ILE A 6 1.32 -6.50 13.38
CA ILE A 6 0.35 -6.28 12.30
C ILE A 6 -1.09 -6.31 12.83
N HIS A 7 -1.42 -7.25 13.72
CA HIS A 7 -2.76 -7.31 14.32
C HIS A 7 -3.07 -6.06 15.15
N GLN A 8 -2.14 -5.60 15.99
CA GLN A 8 -2.31 -4.35 16.74
C GLN A 8 -2.50 -3.13 15.82
N LEU A 9 -1.72 -3.05 14.74
CA LEU A 9 -1.87 -2.02 13.73
C LEU A 9 -3.23 -2.11 13.02
N SER A 10 -3.66 -3.32 12.67
CA SER A 10 -4.97 -3.60 12.06
C SER A 10 -6.11 -3.05 12.91
N GLU A 11 -6.15 -3.43 14.20
CA GLU A 11 -7.21 -2.98 15.11
C GLU A 11 -7.23 -1.46 15.29
N LYS A 12 -6.05 -0.84 15.40
CA LYS A 12 -5.93 0.62 15.44
C LYS A 12 -6.49 1.28 14.18
N ARG A 13 -6.23 0.71 13.00
CA ARG A 13 -6.68 1.24 11.71
C ARG A 13 -8.17 1.02 11.47
N LYS A 14 -8.70 -0.16 11.81
CA LYS A 14 -10.16 -0.44 11.75
C LYS A 14 -10.95 0.55 12.60
N LYS A 15 -10.54 0.78 13.85
CA LYS A 15 -11.18 1.76 14.73
C LYS A 15 -11.16 3.18 14.15
N TRP A 16 -10.05 3.56 13.51
CA TRP A 16 -9.93 4.85 12.83
C TRP A 16 -10.86 4.93 11.60
N VAL A 17 -10.93 3.88 10.78
CA VAL A 17 -11.87 3.79 9.65
C VAL A 17 -13.31 3.92 10.12
N GLU A 18 -13.71 3.18 11.16
CA GLU A 18 -15.06 3.26 11.73
C GLU A 18 -15.43 4.67 12.20
N THR A 19 -14.51 5.33 12.92
CA THR A 19 -14.72 6.71 13.40
C THR A 19 -14.84 7.70 12.24
N THR A 20 -14.17 7.45 11.12
CA THR A 20 -14.11 8.39 9.99
C THR A 20 -15.16 8.08 8.91
N ARG A 21 -15.79 6.89 8.93
CA ARG A 21 -16.90 6.52 8.04
C ARG A 21 -18.11 7.43 8.20
N GLU A 22 -18.33 8.01 9.38
CA GLU A 22 -19.40 8.99 9.62
C GLU A 22 -19.24 10.29 8.81
N ASN A 23 -18.07 10.53 8.20
CA ASN A 23 -17.75 11.73 7.44
C ASN A 23 -17.46 11.47 5.95
N ASP A 24 -17.92 10.35 5.37
CA ASP A 24 -17.70 9.97 3.94
C ASP A 24 -16.21 9.99 3.52
N PHE A 25 -15.31 9.75 4.46
CA PHE A 25 -13.88 9.93 4.25
C PHE A 25 -13.28 9.00 3.20
N GLU A 26 -13.79 7.77 3.11
CA GLU A 26 -13.34 6.79 2.11
C GLU A 26 -13.64 7.28 0.69
N ASP A 27 -14.84 7.84 0.48
CA ASP A 27 -15.24 8.45 -0.80
C ASP A 27 -14.42 9.71 -1.09
N GLY A 28 -14.12 10.51 -0.07
CA GLY A 28 -13.23 11.66 -0.17
C GLY A 28 -11.83 11.28 -0.63
N ILE A 29 -11.24 10.22 -0.07
CA ILE A 29 -9.92 9.73 -0.52
C ILE A 29 -9.98 9.06 -1.88
N LYS A 30 -11.00 8.25 -2.17
CA LYS A 30 -11.14 7.63 -3.50
C LYS A 30 -11.24 8.69 -4.59
N ARG A 31 -12.03 9.75 -4.37
CA ARG A 31 -12.10 10.91 -5.27
C ARG A 31 -10.75 11.62 -5.37
N PHE A 32 -10.10 11.91 -4.24
CA PHE A 32 -8.78 12.52 -4.23
C PHE A 32 -7.72 11.71 -4.98
N LEU A 33 -7.69 10.38 -4.81
CA LEU A 33 -6.79 9.50 -5.55
C LEU A 33 -7.12 9.47 -7.04
N THR A 34 -8.41 9.49 -7.40
CA THR A 34 -8.85 9.58 -8.80
C THR A 34 -8.43 10.90 -9.43
N ASP A 35 -8.58 12.02 -8.71
CA ASP A 35 -8.21 13.36 -9.17
C ASP A 35 -6.68 13.55 -9.24
N LEU A 36 -5.92 12.91 -8.34
CA LEU A 36 -4.46 12.89 -8.37
C LEU A 36 -3.90 12.01 -9.49
N TYR A 37 -4.60 10.94 -9.84
CA TYR A 37 -4.18 9.94 -10.82
C TYR A 37 -5.21 9.78 -11.95
N PRO A 38 -5.47 10.84 -12.75
CA PRO A 38 -6.36 10.75 -13.90
C PRO A 38 -5.76 9.86 -15.00
N ASP A 39 -4.45 9.63 -14.96
CA ASP A 39 -3.79 8.63 -15.78
C ASP A 39 -3.86 7.26 -15.09
N ASN A 40 -4.69 6.41 -15.67
CA ASN A 40 -4.92 5.03 -15.31
C ASN A 40 -3.59 4.28 -15.03
N ALA A 41 -2.51 4.53 -15.76
CA ALA A 41 -1.28 3.74 -15.61
C ALA A 41 -0.36 4.17 -14.46
N HIS A 42 -0.69 5.20 -13.67
CA HIS A 42 0.25 5.79 -12.71
C HIS A 42 0.76 4.81 -11.64
N PHE A 43 -0.08 3.85 -11.22
CA PHE A 43 0.31 2.83 -10.23
C PHE A 43 1.51 1.98 -10.70
N ILE A 44 1.73 1.84 -12.01
CA ILE A 44 2.87 1.11 -12.56
C ILE A 44 4.18 1.81 -12.15
N TYR A 45 4.25 3.12 -12.32
CA TYR A 45 5.44 3.89 -11.97
C TYR A 45 5.73 3.87 -10.46
N GLU A 46 4.69 3.89 -9.63
CA GLU A 46 4.80 3.76 -8.18
C GLU A 46 5.35 2.39 -7.77
N LEU A 47 4.91 1.31 -8.42
CA LEU A 47 5.46 -0.04 -8.20
C LEU A 47 6.92 -0.15 -8.65
N LEU A 48 7.27 0.47 -9.79
CA LEU A 48 8.65 0.52 -10.29
C LEU A 48 9.57 1.29 -9.33
N GLN A 49 9.13 2.44 -8.79
CA GLN A 49 9.87 3.19 -7.79
C GLN A 49 10.08 2.37 -6.51
N ASN A 50 9.06 1.63 -6.04
CA ASN A 50 9.23 0.74 -4.88
C ASN A 50 10.28 -0.35 -5.14
N ALA A 51 10.35 -0.88 -6.36
CA ALA A 51 11.39 -1.84 -6.73
C ALA A 51 12.78 -1.20 -6.79
N GLU A 52 12.89 0.02 -7.32
CA GLU A 52 14.13 0.81 -7.35
C GLU A 52 14.63 1.14 -5.93
N ASP A 53 13.74 1.62 -5.05
CA ASP A 53 14.02 1.89 -3.63
C ASP A 53 14.50 0.60 -2.92
N ALA A 54 13.96 -0.56 -3.30
CA ALA A 54 14.40 -1.87 -2.82
C ALA A 54 15.67 -2.41 -3.50
N LYS A 55 16.30 -1.63 -4.38
CA LYS A 55 17.51 -1.96 -5.17
C LYS A 55 17.32 -3.19 -6.06
N ALA A 56 16.13 -3.35 -6.65
CA ALA A 56 15.88 -4.39 -7.64
C ALA A 56 16.62 -4.10 -8.94
N SER A 57 17.05 -5.16 -9.62
CA SER A 57 17.57 -5.08 -11.00
C SER A 57 16.55 -5.59 -12.03
N GLU A 58 15.53 -6.32 -11.57
CA GLU A 58 14.50 -6.90 -12.42
C GLU A 58 13.13 -6.78 -11.75
N VAL A 59 12.13 -6.51 -12.57
CA VAL A 59 10.72 -6.52 -12.21
C VAL A 59 9.93 -7.38 -13.21
N GLN A 60 8.83 -7.95 -12.76
CA GLN A 60 7.93 -8.74 -13.58
C GLN A 60 6.48 -8.37 -13.27
N PHE A 61 5.71 -8.12 -14.33
CA PHE A 61 4.25 -8.06 -14.27
C PHE A 61 3.68 -9.35 -14.85
N VAL A 62 2.82 -10.03 -14.09
CA VAL A 62 2.06 -11.19 -14.55
C VAL A 62 0.58 -10.82 -14.54
N LEU A 63 -0.04 -10.86 -15.71
CA LEU A 63 -1.47 -10.62 -15.85
C LEU A 63 -2.18 -11.96 -15.85
N ASN A 64 -3.04 -12.16 -14.85
CA ASN A 64 -3.94 -13.30 -14.74
C ASN A 64 -5.38 -12.85 -15.05
N THR A 65 -6.30 -13.80 -15.16
CA THR A 65 -7.72 -13.50 -15.41
C THR A 65 -8.31 -12.58 -14.33
N ASP A 66 -7.95 -12.80 -13.06
CA ASP A 66 -8.60 -12.17 -11.92
C ASP A 66 -7.68 -11.20 -11.14
N ASN A 67 -6.40 -11.10 -11.50
CA ASN A 67 -5.45 -10.24 -10.80
C ASN A 67 -4.22 -9.87 -11.66
N ILE A 68 -3.48 -8.89 -11.17
CA ILE A 68 -2.16 -8.53 -11.67
C ILE A 68 -1.17 -8.78 -10.54
N GLU A 69 -0.12 -9.56 -10.80
CA GLU A 69 0.99 -9.74 -9.87
C GLU A 69 2.16 -8.88 -10.30
N PHE A 70 2.68 -8.08 -9.37
CA PHE A 70 3.95 -7.38 -9.50
C PHE A 70 5.01 -8.06 -8.63
N LYS A 71 6.14 -8.41 -9.23
CA LYS A 71 7.28 -9.05 -8.57
C LYS A 71 8.55 -8.28 -8.87
N HIS A 72 9.46 -8.21 -7.91
CA HIS A 72 10.80 -7.66 -8.11
C HIS A 72 11.82 -8.46 -7.29
N ASN A 73 13.10 -8.40 -7.69
CA ASN A 73 14.19 -9.12 -7.04
C ASN A 73 14.98 -8.24 -6.04
N GLY A 74 14.33 -7.21 -5.50
CA GLY A 74 14.95 -6.28 -4.56
C GLY A 74 15.50 -6.98 -3.32
N SER A 75 16.68 -6.55 -2.86
CA SER A 75 17.35 -7.14 -1.69
C SER A 75 16.78 -6.64 -0.37
N GLN A 76 16.17 -5.45 -0.36
CA GLN A 76 15.53 -4.88 0.81
C GLN A 76 14.13 -5.48 0.97
N LEU A 77 13.96 -6.28 2.02
CA LEU A 77 12.68 -6.84 2.42
C LEU A 77 11.90 -5.85 3.28
N PHE A 78 10.59 -6.06 3.37
CA PHE A 78 9.74 -5.27 4.25
C PHE A 78 10.19 -5.40 5.71
N SER A 79 10.10 -4.29 6.42
CA SER A 79 10.13 -4.18 7.87
C SER A 79 8.75 -3.76 8.38
N ILE A 80 8.55 -3.79 9.70
CA ILE A 80 7.30 -3.29 10.30
C ILE A 80 7.07 -1.80 10.00
N SER A 81 8.14 -1.01 9.88
CA SER A 81 8.06 0.41 9.52
C SER A 81 7.52 0.59 8.10
N ASP A 82 7.83 -0.32 7.18
CA ASP A 82 7.31 -0.28 5.81
C ASP A 82 5.82 -0.61 5.79
N VAL A 83 5.39 -1.61 6.57
CA VAL A 83 3.96 -1.93 6.75
C VAL A 83 3.21 -0.73 7.31
N GLU A 84 3.72 -0.09 8.38
CA GLU A 84 3.13 1.12 8.96
C GLU A 84 3.05 2.28 7.96
N SER A 85 4.09 2.44 7.14
CA SER A 85 4.19 3.51 6.15
C SER A 85 3.17 3.33 5.03
N ILE A 86 3.11 2.15 4.41
CA ILE A 86 2.18 1.90 3.28
C ILE A 86 0.71 1.85 3.71
N THR A 87 0.46 1.60 5.00
CA THR A 87 -0.89 1.61 5.61
C THR A 87 -1.23 2.95 6.29
N SER A 88 -0.38 3.97 6.18
CA SER A 88 -0.64 5.30 6.72
C SER A 88 -1.36 6.19 5.71
N ILE A 89 -2.08 7.23 6.16
CA ILE A 89 -2.58 8.33 5.32
C ILE A 89 -1.97 9.63 5.83
N GLY A 90 -1.38 10.42 4.92
CA GLY A 90 -0.97 11.81 5.20
C GLY A 90 0.28 11.99 6.06
N ASN A 91 0.98 10.91 6.43
CA ASN A 91 2.20 10.94 7.24
C ASN A 91 3.36 10.31 6.45
N SER A 92 3.90 11.03 5.47
CA SER A 92 5.18 10.69 4.85
C SER A 92 6.32 11.55 5.40
N PRO A 93 7.51 10.96 5.63
CA PRO A 93 8.70 11.72 6.02
C PRO A 93 9.25 12.59 4.88
N LYS A 94 8.84 12.38 3.63
CA LYS A 94 9.23 13.15 2.43
C LYS A 94 8.45 14.47 2.30
N LYS A 95 8.29 15.26 3.38
CA LYS A 95 7.47 16.49 3.40
C LYS A 95 8.08 17.68 2.66
N ASP A 96 9.39 17.70 2.48
CA ASP A 96 10.14 18.92 2.12
C ASP A 96 10.50 19.08 0.63
N ASP A 97 10.15 18.13 -0.24
CA ASP A 97 10.32 18.29 -1.68
C ASP A 97 8.96 18.54 -2.38
N PRO A 98 8.69 19.76 -2.88
CA PRO A 98 7.44 20.12 -3.56
C PRO A 98 7.25 19.43 -4.92
N THR A 99 8.30 18.81 -5.47
CA THR A 99 8.23 18.01 -6.71
C THR A 99 8.05 16.51 -6.45
N SER A 100 8.22 16.07 -5.20
CA SER A 100 8.00 14.69 -4.81
C SER A 100 6.51 14.41 -4.55
N ILE A 101 5.90 13.62 -5.44
CA ILE A 101 4.51 13.14 -5.30
C ILE A 101 4.35 12.27 -4.03
N GLY A 102 5.47 11.70 -3.51
CA GLY A 102 5.55 10.99 -2.24
C GLY A 102 5.26 11.82 -0.98
N LYS A 103 5.03 13.13 -1.09
CA LYS A 103 4.75 14.07 0.02
C LYS A 103 3.55 13.70 0.89
N PHE A 104 2.56 12.98 0.34
CA PHE A 104 1.34 12.60 1.07
C PHE A 104 1.30 11.13 1.52
N GLY A 105 2.32 10.34 1.19
CA GLY A 105 2.31 8.89 1.43
C GLY A 105 1.23 8.15 0.66
N VAL A 106 0.86 8.68 -0.50
CA VAL A 106 -0.26 8.20 -1.33
C VAL A 106 0.19 7.42 -2.57
N GLY A 107 1.48 7.39 -2.88
CA GLY A 107 2.01 6.76 -4.09
C GLY A 107 1.56 5.31 -4.25
N PHE A 108 1.83 4.47 -3.24
CA PHE A 108 1.34 3.09 -3.22
C PHE A 108 -0.20 3.00 -3.29
N LYS A 109 -0.94 4.00 -2.79
CA LYS A 109 -2.41 3.95 -2.79
C LYS A 109 -3.02 4.06 -4.19
N ALA A 110 -2.25 4.44 -5.22
CA ALA A 110 -2.69 4.40 -6.60
C ALA A 110 -3.18 2.99 -7.02
N VAL A 111 -2.70 1.92 -6.39
CA VAL A 111 -3.17 0.54 -6.66
C VAL A 111 -4.66 0.35 -6.32
N PHE A 112 -5.22 1.16 -5.41
CA PHE A 112 -6.63 1.06 -5.02
C PHE A 112 -7.62 1.52 -6.09
N ALA A 113 -7.14 2.17 -7.16
CA ALA A 113 -7.94 2.38 -8.36
C ALA A 113 -8.28 1.06 -9.09
N TYR A 114 -7.52 -0.01 -8.82
CA TYR A 114 -7.62 -1.31 -9.51
C TYR A 114 -8.00 -2.47 -8.61
N THR A 115 -7.75 -2.38 -7.32
CA THR A 115 -8.06 -3.44 -6.36
C THR A 115 -8.57 -2.85 -5.05
N SER A 116 -9.57 -3.49 -4.44
CA SER A 116 -10.01 -3.15 -3.09
C SER A 116 -9.10 -3.73 -2.00
N THR A 117 -8.27 -4.72 -2.34
CA THR A 117 -7.47 -5.50 -1.38
C THR A 117 -6.12 -5.89 -1.97
N PRO A 118 -5.18 -4.94 -2.15
CA PRO A 118 -3.83 -5.29 -2.57
C PRO A 118 -3.18 -6.25 -1.55
N GLU A 119 -2.51 -7.29 -2.06
CA GLU A 119 -1.83 -8.33 -1.28
C GLU A 119 -0.31 -8.16 -1.43
N ILE A 120 0.40 -8.13 -0.31
CA ILE A 120 1.85 -7.89 -0.23
C ILE A 120 2.52 -9.12 0.36
N LYS A 121 3.60 -9.58 -0.30
CA LYS A 121 4.45 -10.69 0.14
C LYS A 121 5.91 -10.24 0.10
N SER A 122 6.56 -10.11 1.25
CA SER A 122 7.97 -9.74 1.35
C SER A 122 8.60 -10.24 2.65
N GLY A 123 9.62 -11.10 2.55
CA GLY A 123 10.24 -11.74 3.71
C GLY A 123 9.23 -12.52 4.56
N GLU A 124 9.18 -12.19 5.85
CA GLU A 124 8.22 -12.74 6.83
C GLU A 124 6.83 -12.09 6.77
N TYR A 125 6.65 -11.06 5.94
CA TYR A 125 5.40 -10.31 5.86
C TYR A 125 4.53 -10.83 4.71
N HIS A 126 3.31 -11.24 5.05
CA HIS A 126 2.26 -11.59 4.11
C HIS A 126 0.93 -11.04 4.63
N PHE A 127 0.43 -9.99 3.99
CA PHE A 127 -0.80 -9.30 4.42
C PHE A 127 -1.51 -8.68 3.22
N ARG A 128 -2.81 -8.41 3.38
CA ARG A 128 -3.60 -7.56 2.49
C ARG A 128 -3.87 -6.23 3.16
N ILE A 129 -4.24 -5.21 2.39
CA ILE A 129 -4.71 -3.95 2.94
C ILE A 129 -6.18 -3.77 2.58
N ARG A 130 -7.03 -3.55 3.59
CA ARG A 130 -8.45 -3.22 3.45
C ARG A 130 -8.70 -1.77 3.82
N ASP A 131 -9.81 -1.22 3.33
CA ASP A 131 -10.25 0.14 3.68
C ASP A 131 -9.13 1.19 3.53
N LEU A 132 -8.25 1.00 2.52
CA LEU A 132 -7.06 1.81 2.23
C LEU A 132 -5.92 1.78 3.26
N VAL A 133 -6.17 1.36 4.51
CA VAL A 133 -5.22 1.50 5.63
C VAL A 133 -5.14 0.34 6.60
N ALA A 134 -6.06 -0.61 6.58
CA ALA A 134 -6.09 -1.69 7.57
C ALA A 134 -5.33 -2.91 7.03
N PRO A 135 -4.12 -3.23 7.54
CA PRO A 135 -3.47 -4.48 7.18
C PRO A 135 -4.25 -5.67 7.76
N ASP A 136 -4.33 -6.76 7.02
CA ASP A 136 -5.08 -7.96 7.37
C ASP A 136 -4.28 -9.21 6.98
N THR A 137 -4.17 -10.16 7.92
CA THR A 137 -3.48 -11.45 7.72
C THR A 137 -4.46 -12.63 7.67
N ASP A 138 -5.75 -12.39 7.84
CA ASP A 138 -6.74 -13.45 7.97
C ASP A 138 -6.92 -14.24 6.67
N GLY A 139 -6.90 -15.57 6.80
CA GLY A 139 -7.03 -16.49 5.66
C GLY A 139 -5.82 -16.49 4.70
N LEU A 140 -4.70 -15.88 5.09
CA LEU A 140 -3.45 -15.95 4.34
C LEU A 140 -2.60 -17.11 4.82
N VAL A 141 -2.05 -17.86 3.87
CA VAL A 141 -1.09 -18.94 4.18
C VAL A 141 0.23 -18.29 4.59
N PRO A 142 0.79 -18.59 5.77
CA PRO A 142 2.14 -18.17 6.13
C PRO A 142 3.15 -18.65 5.09
N ARG A 143 4.17 -17.85 4.80
CA ARG A 143 5.18 -18.23 3.82
C ARG A 143 6.11 -19.31 4.35
#